data_AF-A0A5N5SUM7-F1
#
_entry.id   AF-A0A5N5SUM7-F1
#
_cell.length_a   1.000
_cell.length_b   1.000
_cell.length_c   1.000
_cell.angle_alpha   90.00
_cell.angle_beta   90.00
_cell.angle_gamma   90.00
#
_symmetry.space_group_name_H-M   'P 1'
#
loop_
_entity.id
_entity.type
_entity.pdbx_description
1 polymer ?
#
loop_
_entity_poly.entity_id
_entity_poly.type
_entity_poly.pdbx_seq_one_letter_code
_entity_poly.pdbx_strand_id
1 'polypeptide(L)'
;SLSGRVVGCVWWFFTLILISSYTANLAAFLTVERMSSPIQTADDLSRQSVIEYGMRSAGSTKQFFQNSQISVYSRMWDFMVTRKHVFTNSYEEGIERVRTSYGKYAFLLESVKNDYVNEQLPCDTMRIGPNLNENGYGVATPKGSPL
;
A
#
# COMPACT_ATOMS: atom_id res chain seq x y z
N SER A 1 25.89 32.97 47.64
CA SER A 1 26.15 31.66 48.26
C SER A 1 26.71 30.69 47.23
N LEU A 2 27.72 29.90 47.61
CA LEU A 2 28.35 28.88 46.75
C LEU A 2 27.35 27.78 46.34
N SER A 3 26.45 27.40 47.25
CA SER A 3 25.43 26.37 47.02
C SER A 3 24.45 26.69 45.90
N GLY A 4 24.02 27.96 45.77
CA GLY A 4 23.15 28.39 44.67
C GLY A 4 23.81 28.33 43.29
N ARG A 5 25.15 28.47 43.24
CA ARG A 5 25.91 28.36 41.99
C ARG A 5 26.01 26.92 41.50
N VAL A 6 26.22 25.97 42.40
CA VAL A 6 26.27 24.54 42.07
C VAL A 6 24.92 24.05 41.52
N VAL A 7 23.81 24.44 42.15
CA VAL A 7 22.47 24.12 41.66
C VAL A 7 22.22 24.74 40.28
N GLY A 8 22.66 25.98 40.07
CA GLY A 8 22.59 26.65 38.76
C GLY A 8 23.36 25.91 37.66
N CYS A 9 24.58 25.43 37.95
CA CYS A 9 25.39 24.68 36.97
C CYS A 9 24.76 23.34 36.60
N VAL A 10 24.24 22.59 37.58
CA VAL A 10 23.57 21.30 37.34
C VAL A 10 22.30 21.51 36.53
N TRP A 11 21.49 22.53 36.88
CA TRP A 11 20.30 22.88 36.14
C TRP A 11 20.62 23.28 34.70
N TRP A 12 21.63 24.12 34.50
CA TRP A 12 22.02 24.57 33.17
C TRP A 12 22.48 23.40 32.29
N PHE A 13 23.29 22.50 32.84
CA PHE A 13 23.72 21.29 32.15
C PHE A 13 22.54 20.36 31.80
N PHE A 14 21.60 20.17 32.73
CA PHE A 14 20.38 19.42 32.47
C PHE A 14 19.54 20.03 31.34
N THR A 15 19.33 21.36 31.36
CA THR A 15 18.58 22.05 30.31
C THR A 15 19.26 21.97 28.95
N LEU A 16 20.60 22.04 28.90
CA LEU A 16 21.34 21.87 27.65
C LEU A 16 21.15 20.47 27.05
N ILE A 17 21.21 19.42 27.87
CA ILE A 17 20.99 18.05 27.41
C ILE A 17 19.57 17.89 26.85
N LEU A 18 18.56 18.46 27.53
CA LEU A 18 17.16 18.41 27.06
C LEU A 18 16.99 19.12 25.72
N ILE A 19 17.48 20.36 25.59
CA ILE A 19 17.35 21.15 24.35
C ILE A 19 18.11 20.46 23.21
N SER A 20 19.32 19.95 23.48
CA SER A 20 20.11 19.23 22.48
C SER A 20 19.40 17.96 22.00
N SER A 21 18.85 17.16 22.91
CA SER A 21 18.11 15.93 22.57
C SER A 21 16.84 16.23 21.76
N TYR A 22 16.09 17.29 22.13
CA TYR A 22 14.92 17.72 21.39
C TYR A 22 15.29 18.20 19.99
N THR A 23 16.32 19.04 19.88
CA THR A 23 16.80 19.58 18.59
C THR A 23 17.28 18.45 17.68
N ALA A 24 18.00 17.46 18.21
CA ALA A 24 18.44 16.29 17.46
C ALA A 24 17.26 15.45 16.94
N ASN A 25 16.26 15.17 17.79
CA ASN A 25 15.08 14.42 17.38
C ASN A 25 14.22 15.19 16.35
N LEU A 26 14.09 16.50 16.54
CA LEU A 26 13.39 17.37 15.59
C LEU A 26 14.10 17.39 14.23
N ALA A 27 15.43 17.55 14.21
CA ALA A 27 16.22 17.51 12.98
C ALA A 27 16.12 16.14 12.28
N ALA A 28 16.09 15.05 13.06
CA ALA A 28 15.85 13.72 12.51
C ALA A 28 14.44 13.59 11.90
N PHE A 29 13.42 14.15 12.54
CA PHE A 29 12.06 14.15 12.00
C PHE A 29 11.94 15.01 10.73
N LEU A 30 12.60 16.16 10.69
CA LEU A 30 12.57 17.07 9.54
C LEU A 30 13.34 16.54 8.34
N THR A 31 14.35 15.68 8.55
CA THR A 31 15.12 15.07 7.45
C THR A 31 14.54 13.74 6.99
N VAL A 32 13.73 13.06 7.81
CA VAL A 32 13.11 11.79 7.46
C VAL A 32 11.65 12.01 7.09
N GLU A 33 11.39 12.13 5.79
CA GLU A 33 10.05 11.89 5.25
C GLU A 33 9.79 10.37 5.23
N ARG A 34 9.03 9.87 6.19
CA ARG A 34 8.57 8.48 6.12
C ARG A 34 7.49 8.38 5.05
N MET A 35 7.78 7.67 3.96
CA MET A 35 6.75 7.14 3.07
C MET A 35 5.95 6.05 3.80
N SER A 36 5.07 6.43 4.72
CA SER A 36 4.13 5.50 5.33
C SER A 36 2.89 5.41 4.47
N SER A 37 2.75 4.31 3.72
CA SER A 37 1.45 3.98 3.15
C SER A 37 0.48 3.70 4.31
N PRO A 38 -0.74 4.29 4.30
CA PRO A 38 -1.75 4.02 5.32
C PRO A 38 -2.26 2.57 5.29
N ILE A 39 -2.00 1.84 4.20
CA ILE A 39 -2.39 0.44 4.01
C ILE A 39 -1.12 -0.42 3.93
N GLN A 40 -1.08 -1.51 4.68
CA GLN A 40 0.01 -2.50 4.63
C GLN A 40 -0.47 -3.86 4.10
N THR A 41 -1.74 -4.20 4.33
CA THR A 41 -2.30 -5.50 3.95
C THR A 41 -3.67 -5.38 3.29
N ALA A 42 -4.09 -6.44 2.60
CA ALA A 42 -5.45 -6.55 2.06
C ALA A 42 -6.53 -6.57 3.17
N ASP A 43 -6.18 -7.05 4.37
CA ASP A 43 -7.10 -7.00 5.51
C ASP A 43 -7.35 -5.56 5.96
N ASP A 44 -6.31 -4.72 6.04
CA ASP A 44 -6.44 -3.28 6.32
C ASP A 44 -7.35 -2.61 5.29
N LEU A 45 -7.15 -2.93 4.01
CA LEU A 45 -7.95 -2.41 2.90
C LEU A 45 -9.43 -2.80 3.04
N SER A 46 -9.72 -4.02 3.53
CA SER A 46 -11.08 -4.53 3.73
C SER A 46 -11.81 -3.93 4.94
N ARG A 47 -11.07 -3.38 5.92
CA ARG A 47 -11.63 -2.81 7.16
C ARG A 47 -12.01 -1.34 7.03
N GLN A 48 -11.51 -0.67 6.00
CA GLN A 48 -11.71 0.75 5.75
C GLN A 48 -12.51 0.97 4.45
N SER A 49 -13.09 2.15 4.30
CA SER A 49 -13.86 2.54 3.11
C SER A 49 -13.45 3.88 2.51
N VAL A 50 -12.34 4.46 2.97
CA VAL A 50 -11.81 5.75 2.52
C VAL A 50 -11.07 5.59 1.18
N ILE A 51 -10.29 4.53 1.07
CA ILE A 51 -9.55 4.15 -0.13
C ILE A 51 -10.37 3.08 -0.83
N GLU A 52 -10.96 3.43 -1.95
CA GLU A 52 -11.67 2.48 -2.79
C GLU A 52 -10.69 1.51 -3.42
N TYR A 53 -11.14 0.32 -3.77
CA TYR A 53 -10.32 -0.64 -4.46
C TYR A 53 -11.11 -1.43 -5.47
N GLY A 54 -10.41 -1.86 -6.52
CA GLY A 54 -11.02 -2.55 -7.64
C GLY A 54 -10.03 -3.34 -8.45
N MET A 55 -10.54 -3.96 -9.51
CA MET A 55 -9.78 -4.80 -10.41
C MET A 55 -10.38 -4.73 -11.81
N ARG A 56 -9.71 -5.37 -12.77
CA ARG A 56 -10.27 -5.51 -14.12
C ARG A 56 -11.61 -6.25 -14.09
N SER A 57 -12.59 -5.75 -14.86
CA SER A 57 -13.97 -6.23 -14.92
C SER A 57 -14.11 -7.66 -15.47
N ALA A 58 -13.06 -8.17 -16.10
CA ALA A 58 -12.93 -9.54 -16.60
C ALA A 58 -11.51 -10.07 -16.28
N GLY A 59 -11.39 -11.37 -16.04
CA GLY A 59 -10.13 -12.05 -15.78
C GLY A 59 -10.18 -13.03 -14.61
N SER A 60 -9.09 -13.76 -14.41
CA SER A 60 -8.92 -14.73 -13.32
C SER A 60 -8.97 -14.06 -11.95
N THR A 61 -8.45 -12.84 -11.81
CA THR A 61 -8.49 -12.06 -10.56
C THR A 61 -9.93 -11.86 -10.06
N LYS A 62 -10.86 -11.54 -10.96
CA LYS A 62 -12.28 -11.40 -10.61
C LYS A 62 -12.89 -12.71 -10.14
N GLN A 63 -12.58 -13.79 -10.86
CA GLN A 63 -13.07 -15.12 -10.51
C GLN A 63 -12.49 -15.62 -9.18
N PHE A 64 -11.25 -15.23 -8.85
CA PHE A 64 -10.63 -15.52 -7.55
C PHE A 64 -11.43 -14.93 -6.39
N PHE A 65 -11.76 -13.63 -6.45
CA PHE A 65 -12.55 -13.00 -5.39
C PHE A 65 -14.00 -13.50 -5.34
N GLN A 66 -14.59 -13.83 -6.48
CA GLN A 66 -15.93 -14.43 -6.57
C GLN A 66 -16.04 -15.78 -5.86
N ASN A 67 -15.03 -16.64 -6.04
CA ASN A 67 -15.05 -18.01 -5.55
C ASN A 67 -14.28 -18.18 -4.22
N SER A 68 -13.74 -17.10 -3.67
CA SER A 68 -12.94 -17.18 -2.45
C SER A 68 -13.81 -17.50 -1.23
N GLN A 69 -13.39 -18.49 -0.45
CA GLN A 69 -14.03 -18.81 0.85
C GLN A 69 -13.36 -18.11 2.04
N ILE A 70 -12.30 -17.33 1.80
CA ILE A 70 -11.62 -16.59 2.85
C ILE A 70 -12.46 -15.35 3.18
N SER A 71 -12.78 -15.17 4.46
CA SER A 71 -13.69 -14.11 4.94
C SER A 71 -13.27 -12.70 4.52
N VAL A 72 -11.97 -12.41 4.53
CA VAL A 72 -11.41 -11.12 4.09
C VAL A 72 -11.70 -10.88 2.62
N TYR A 73 -11.43 -11.85 1.75
CA TYR A 73 -11.61 -11.73 0.30
C TYR A 73 -13.09 -11.74 -0.10
N SER A 74 -13.93 -12.51 0.59
CA SER A 74 -15.39 -12.47 0.42
C SER A 74 -15.95 -11.09 0.77
N ARG A 75 -15.52 -10.48 1.90
CA ARG A 75 -15.90 -9.11 2.24
C ARG A 75 -15.43 -8.10 1.19
N MET A 76 -14.21 -8.26 0.69
CA MET A 76 -13.70 -7.41 -0.39
C MET A 76 -14.54 -7.54 -1.66
N TRP A 77 -14.95 -8.76 -2.01
CA TRP A 77 -15.83 -9.01 -3.14
C TRP A 77 -17.18 -8.31 -2.99
N ASP A 78 -17.84 -8.42 -1.84
CA ASP A 78 -19.12 -7.78 -1.58
C ASP A 78 -19.04 -6.25 -1.70
N PHE A 79 -17.94 -5.66 -1.21
CA PHE A 79 -17.65 -4.23 -1.39
C PHE A 79 -17.58 -3.84 -2.88
N MET A 80 -16.86 -4.62 -3.69
CA MET A 80 -16.66 -4.34 -5.12
C MET A 80 -17.94 -4.59 -5.93
N VAL A 81 -18.72 -5.61 -5.58
CA VAL A 81 -20.00 -5.91 -6.24
C VAL A 81 -21.02 -4.80 -6.01
N THR A 82 -21.05 -4.24 -4.81
CA THR A 82 -21.95 -3.14 -4.45
C THR A 82 -21.56 -1.85 -5.18
N ARG A 83 -20.27 -1.64 -5.44
CA ARG A 83 -19.73 -0.45 -6.12
C ARG A 83 -19.22 -0.77 -7.52
N LYS A 84 -20.11 -0.92 -8.49
CA LYS A 84 -19.73 -1.32 -9.86
C LYS A 84 -18.70 -0.39 -10.52
N HIS A 85 -18.64 0.88 -10.13
CA HIS A 85 -17.70 1.85 -10.68
C HIS A 85 -16.24 1.57 -10.30
N VAL A 86 -15.94 0.67 -9.36
CA VAL A 86 -14.55 0.33 -9.01
C VAL A 86 -13.90 -0.62 -10.02
N PHE A 87 -14.67 -1.27 -10.88
CA PHE A 87 -14.10 -2.12 -11.92
C PHE A 87 -13.61 -1.30 -13.11
N THR A 88 -12.51 -1.73 -13.72
CA THR A 88 -11.93 -1.10 -14.93
C THR A 88 -12.00 -2.06 -16.11
N ASN A 89 -11.97 -1.57 -17.35
CA ASN A 89 -12.04 -2.42 -18.54
C ASN A 89 -10.66 -2.98 -18.92
N SER A 90 -9.60 -2.20 -18.70
CA SER A 90 -8.22 -2.59 -18.96
C SER A 90 -7.31 -2.36 -17.76
N TYR A 91 -6.07 -2.85 -17.85
CA TYR A 91 -5.06 -2.59 -16.82
C TYR A 91 -4.59 -1.15 -16.87
N GLU A 92 -4.45 -0.59 -18.07
CA GLU A 92 -4.01 0.78 -18.32
C GLU A 92 -4.98 1.78 -17.68
N GLU A 93 -6.29 1.56 -17.84
CA GLU A 93 -7.33 2.37 -17.19
C GLU A 93 -7.22 2.30 -15.66
N GLY A 94 -6.97 1.11 -15.11
CA GLY A 94 -6.83 0.92 -13.67
C GLY A 94 -5.57 1.57 -13.09
N ILE A 95 -4.44 1.48 -13.79
CA ILE A 95 -3.18 2.12 -13.41
C ILE A 95 -3.34 3.64 -13.45
N GLU A 96 -3.91 4.19 -14.53
CA GLU A 96 -4.13 5.63 -14.65
C GLU A 96 -5.08 6.16 -13.57
N ARG A 97 -6.10 5.36 -13.22
CA ARG A 97 -6.99 5.69 -12.11
C ARG A 97 -6.26 5.75 -10.77
N VAL A 98 -5.33 4.85 -10.49
CA VAL A 98 -4.51 4.92 -9.27
C VAL A 98 -3.72 6.22 -9.23
N ARG A 99 -3.07 6.59 -10.34
CA ARG A 99 -2.27 7.82 -10.48
C ARG A 99 -3.11 9.08 -10.24
N THR A 100 -4.29 9.14 -10.84
CA THR A 100 -5.20 10.30 -10.75
C THR A 100 -6.01 10.36 -9.46
N SER A 101 -6.05 9.28 -8.67
CA SER A 101 -6.83 9.22 -7.43
C SER A 101 -6.08 9.70 -6.18
N TYR A 102 -4.82 10.13 -6.31
CA TYR A 102 -4.01 10.68 -5.20
C TYR A 102 -4.07 9.81 -3.92
N GLY A 103 -3.90 8.49 -4.08
CA GLY A 103 -3.92 7.53 -2.95
C GLY A 103 -5.30 7.13 -2.43
N LYS A 104 -6.40 7.55 -3.07
CA LYS A 104 -7.78 7.17 -2.70
C LYS A 104 -8.32 5.96 -3.45
N TYR A 105 -7.53 5.37 -4.35
CA TYR A 105 -7.89 4.18 -5.10
C TYR A 105 -6.73 3.20 -5.16
N ALA A 106 -6.99 1.93 -4.85
CA ALA A 106 -6.04 0.83 -4.98
C ALA A 106 -6.49 -0.14 -6.09
N PHE A 107 -5.56 -0.57 -6.92
CA PHE A 107 -5.86 -1.46 -8.03
C PHE A 107 -5.24 -2.84 -7.81
N LEU A 108 -6.05 -3.88 -7.93
CA LEU A 108 -5.66 -5.27 -7.78
C LEU A 108 -5.35 -5.86 -9.15
N LEU A 109 -4.09 -6.25 -9.35
CA LEU A 109 -3.58 -6.86 -10.58
C LEU A 109 -2.55 -7.96 -10.27
N GLU A 110 -2.12 -8.71 -11.28
CA GLU A 110 -1.08 -9.73 -11.11
C GLU A 110 0.27 -9.13 -10.69
N SER A 111 1.01 -9.87 -9.86
CA SER A 111 2.29 -9.42 -9.30
C SER A 111 3.31 -9.05 -10.38
N VAL A 112 3.42 -9.84 -11.45
CA VAL A 112 4.38 -9.58 -12.54
C VAL A 112 4.10 -8.24 -13.23
N LYS A 113 2.83 -7.93 -13.48
CA LYS A 113 2.45 -6.65 -14.08
C LYS A 113 2.61 -5.49 -13.09
N ASN A 114 2.39 -5.73 -11.79
CA ASN A 114 2.60 -4.75 -10.74
C ASN A 114 4.08 -4.36 -10.62
N ASP A 115 4.95 -5.36 -10.48
CA ASP A 115 6.40 -5.16 -10.37
C ASP A 115 6.93 -4.46 -11.62
N TYR A 116 6.47 -4.85 -12.82
CA TYR A 116 6.81 -4.19 -14.08
C TYR A 116 6.40 -2.71 -14.14
N VAL A 117 5.21 -2.35 -13.65
CA VAL A 117 4.72 -0.95 -13.69
C VAL A 117 5.42 -0.09 -12.65
N ASN A 118 5.75 -0.64 -11.47
CA ASN A 118 6.48 0.09 -10.44
C ASN A 118 7.91 0.47 -10.88
N GLU A 119 8.52 -0.32 -11.75
CA GLU A 119 9.84 -0.05 -12.33
C GLU A 119 9.80 0.95 -13.50
N GLN A 120 8.60 1.40 -13.92
CA GLN A 120 8.46 2.38 -14.99
C GLN A 120 8.40 3.81 -14.48
N LEU A 121 8.92 4.72 -15.28
CA LEU A 121 8.69 6.15 -15.11
C LEU A 121 7.19 6.47 -15.17
N PRO A 122 6.67 7.37 -14.33
CA PRO A 122 7.40 8.28 -13.44
C PRO A 122 7.64 7.74 -11.99
N CYS A 123 7.62 6.42 -11.77
CA CYS A 123 7.79 5.79 -10.45
C CYS A 123 6.73 6.24 -9.42
N ASP A 124 5.49 6.41 -9.88
CA ASP A 124 4.35 6.92 -9.11
C ASP A 124 3.43 5.82 -8.56
N THR A 125 3.86 4.58 -8.68
CA THR A 125 3.14 3.39 -8.20
C THR A 125 4.03 2.60 -7.25
N MET A 126 3.39 1.88 -6.32
CA MET A 126 4.09 0.99 -5.40
C MET A 126 3.24 -0.24 -5.11
N ARG A 127 3.91 -1.39 -4.99
CA ARG A 127 3.31 -2.62 -4.49
C ARG A 127 3.21 -2.59 -2.97
N ILE A 128 2.06 -3.01 -2.45
CA ILE A 128 1.79 -3.11 -1.01
C ILE A 128 1.48 -4.56 -0.66
N GLY A 129 2.18 -5.08 0.35
CA GLY A 129 1.92 -6.40 0.91
C GLY A 129 2.37 -7.59 0.03
N PRO A 130 2.17 -8.82 0.55
CA PRO A 130 2.49 -10.05 -0.17
C PRO A 130 1.44 -10.35 -1.25
N ASN A 131 1.72 -11.36 -2.08
CA ASN A 131 0.76 -11.85 -3.06
C ASN A 131 -0.46 -12.47 -2.35
N LEU A 132 -1.65 -12.25 -2.89
CA LEU A 132 -2.90 -12.77 -2.33
C LEU A 132 -3.14 -14.25 -2.68
N ASN A 133 -2.50 -14.71 -3.76
CA ASN A 133 -2.51 -16.07 -4.26
C ASN A 133 -1.19 -16.37 -4.98
N GLU A 134 -0.92 -17.66 -5.19
CA GLU A 134 0.19 -18.14 -6.00
C GLU A 134 -0.36 -18.61 -7.35
N ASN A 135 -0.06 -17.87 -8.41
CA ASN A 135 -0.45 -18.20 -9.78
C ASN A 135 0.79 -18.29 -10.66
N GLY A 136 0.72 -19.10 -11.71
CA GLY A 136 1.79 -19.26 -12.71
C GLY A 136 1.26 -19.07 -14.13
N TYR A 137 2.13 -18.58 -15.02
CA TYR A 137 1.87 -18.55 -16.45
C TYR A 137 2.29 -19.87 -17.09
N GLY A 138 1.47 -20.38 -18.01
CA GLY A 138 1.74 -21.62 -18.75
C GLY A 138 1.33 -21.49 -20.21
N VAL A 139 1.95 -22.29 -21.07
CA VAL A 139 1.58 -22.40 -22.48
C VAL A 139 0.43 -23.38 -22.59
N ALA A 140 -0.72 -22.92 -23.11
CA ALA A 140 -1.90 -23.77 -23.29
C ALA A 140 -2.00 -24.23 -24.75
N THR A 141 -2.09 -25.55 -24.96
CA THR A 141 -2.41 -26.15 -26.25
C THR A 141 -3.86 -26.66 -26.26
N PRO A 142 -4.50 -26.79 -27.44
CA PRO A 142 -5.82 -27.41 -27.53
C PRO A 142 -5.81 -28.81 -26.92
N LYS A 143 -6.92 -29.18 -26.25
CA LYS A 143 -7.04 -30.52 -25.66
C LYS A 143 -6.92 -31.59 -26.76
N GLY A 144 -5.96 -32.49 -26.61
CA GLY A 144 -5.67 -33.55 -27.61
C GLY A 144 -4.73 -33.11 -28.74
N SER A 145 -4.10 -31.93 -28.64
CA SER A 145 -3.05 -31.50 -29.55
C SER A 145 -1.86 -32.47 -29.52
N PRO A 146 -1.23 -32.77 -30.67
CA PRO A 146 0.00 -33.58 -30.74
C PRO A 146 1.28 -32.81 -30.39
N LEU A 147 1.15 -31.50 -30.06
CA LEU A 147 2.21 -30.65 -29.50
C LEU A 147 2.49 -31.00 -28.03
#